data_AF-A0A3A4X047-F1
#
_entry.id   AF-A0A3A4X047-F1
#
_cell.length_a   1.000
_cell.length_b   1.000
_cell.length_c   1.000
_cell.angle_alpha   90.00
_cell.angle_beta   90.00
_cell.angle_gamma   90.00
#
_symmetry.space_group_name_H-M   'P 1'
#
loop_
_entity.id
_entity.type
_entity.pdbx_description
1 polymer ?
#
loop_
_entity_poly.entity_id
_entity_poly.type
_entity_poly.pdbx_seq_one_letter_code
_entity_poly.pdbx_strand_id
1 'polypeptide(L)'
;MTHDAMWYYHCLQELGPERANKINKDAVASMSAIEIKRILKLMGRVDQPVKTFDELREIIDSVYRLILPEFMKIHYGFPENNVFRGGFHECFAYEGVKKFAMADIYQCGIVVRIKGWLNGLGVKYEMVPEFTGCLMRDQGKCEIDFRFNLD
;
A
#
# COMPACT_ATOMS: atom_id res chain seq x y z
N MET A 1 1.11 -10.70 10.20
CA MET A 1 0.53 -9.39 10.53
C MET A 1 0.17 -9.18 12.01
N THR A 2 0.02 -10.22 12.85
CA THR A 2 -0.17 -10.01 14.30
C THR A 2 0.97 -9.20 14.92
N HIS A 3 2.20 -9.51 14.52
CA HIS A 3 3.38 -8.75 14.90
C HIS A 3 3.23 -7.25 14.58
N ASP A 4 2.76 -6.88 13.39
CA ASP A 4 2.70 -5.48 12.95
C ASP A 4 1.76 -4.64 13.84
N ALA A 5 0.60 -5.20 14.20
CA ALA A 5 -0.35 -4.54 15.10
C ALA A 5 0.24 -4.40 16.53
N MET A 6 0.93 -5.43 17.03
CA MET A 6 1.58 -5.40 18.34
C MET A 6 2.76 -4.42 18.38
N TRP A 7 3.60 -4.42 17.34
CA TRP A 7 4.70 -3.48 17.21
C TRP A 7 4.18 -2.04 17.19
N TYR A 8 3.15 -1.76 16.38
CA TYR A 8 2.52 -0.45 16.32
C TYR A 8 1.91 -0.04 17.66
N TYR A 9 1.25 -0.98 18.36
CA TYR A 9 0.73 -0.76 19.71
C TYR A 9 1.83 -0.33 20.69
N HIS A 10 2.95 -1.04 20.72
CA HIS A 10 4.05 -0.70 21.61
C HIS A 10 4.70 0.65 21.26
N CYS A 11 4.85 0.96 19.96
CA CYS A 11 5.28 2.30 19.55
C CYS A 11 4.32 3.39 19.99
N LEU A 12 3.01 3.11 19.96
CA LEU A 12 1.99 4.06 20.37
C LEU A 12 2.02 4.33 21.88
N GLN A 13 2.21 3.27 22.69
CA GLN A 13 2.34 3.42 24.15
C GLN A 13 3.59 4.23 24.53
N GLU A 14 4.70 4.02 23.84
CA GLU A 14 5.97 4.66 24.16
C GLU A 14 6.09 6.10 23.62
N LEU A 15 5.59 6.34 22.40
CA LEU A 15 5.90 7.57 21.65
C LEU A 15 4.66 8.43 21.35
N GLY A 16 3.48 7.94 21.68
CA GLY A 16 2.22 8.57 21.31
C GLY A 16 1.84 8.40 19.83
N PRO A 17 0.59 8.76 19.48
CA PRO A 17 0.00 8.45 18.17
C PRO A 17 0.70 9.11 17.00
N GLU A 18 1.10 10.38 17.13
CA GLU A 18 1.73 11.14 16.04
C GLU A 18 3.06 10.51 15.63
N ARG A 19 3.92 10.20 16.61
CA ARG A 19 5.24 9.65 16.35
C ARG A 19 5.17 8.20 15.91
N ALA A 20 4.28 7.39 16.50
CA ALA A 20 4.07 6.00 16.07
C ALA A 20 3.60 5.94 14.60
N ASN A 21 2.63 6.77 14.20
CA ASN A 21 2.19 6.86 12.81
C ASN A 21 3.32 7.30 11.89
N LYS A 22 4.12 8.29 12.30
CA LYS A 22 5.26 8.75 11.50
C LYS A 22 6.25 7.61 11.25
N ILE A 23 6.70 6.92 12.30
CA ILE A 23 7.68 5.83 12.20
C ILE A 23 7.12 4.70 11.33
N ASN A 24 5.85 4.31 11.53
CA ASN A 24 5.22 3.28 10.73
C ASN A 24 5.22 3.64 9.22
N LYS A 25 4.80 4.87 8.88
CA LYS A 25 4.78 5.33 7.47
C LYS A 25 6.18 5.43 6.89
N ASP A 26 7.16 5.96 7.63
CA ASP A 26 8.54 6.10 7.17
C ASP A 26 9.18 4.72 6.91
N ALA A 27 8.95 3.76 7.80
CA ALA A 27 9.45 2.40 7.67
C ALA A 27 8.85 1.71 6.43
N VAL A 28 7.53 1.83 6.23
CA VAL A 28 6.85 1.27 5.06
C VAL A 28 7.30 1.93 3.76
N ALA A 29 7.45 3.26 3.74
CA ALA A 29 7.95 3.99 2.57
C ALA A 29 9.37 3.53 2.18
N SER A 30 10.25 3.37 3.18
CA SER A 30 11.62 2.90 2.97
C SER A 30 11.66 1.46 2.43
N MET A 31 10.88 0.56 3.04
CA MET A 31 10.80 -0.84 2.63
C MET A 31 10.23 -0.98 1.22
N SER A 32 9.13 -0.30 0.91
CA SER A 32 8.44 -0.41 -0.38
C SER A 32 9.31 0.03 -1.56
N ALA A 33 10.11 1.10 -1.40
CA ALA A 33 11.06 1.52 -2.43
C ALA A 33 12.15 0.47 -2.72
N ILE A 34 12.55 -0.33 -1.72
CA ILE A 34 13.49 -1.44 -1.90
C ILE A 34 12.79 -2.66 -2.51
N GLU A 35 11.57 -2.94 -2.04
CA GLU A 35 10.75 -4.06 -2.49
C GLU A 35 10.51 -4.01 -4.00
N ILE A 36 10.10 -2.85 -4.53
CA ILE A 36 9.84 -2.73 -5.96
C ILE A 36 11.09 -2.94 -6.81
N LYS A 37 12.25 -2.47 -6.36
CA LYS A 37 13.55 -2.72 -7.04
C LYS A 37 13.91 -4.20 -7.07
N ARG A 38 13.63 -4.94 -6.00
CA ARG A 38 13.86 -6.39 -5.95
C ARG A 38 12.95 -7.13 -6.93
N ILE A 39 11.69 -6.69 -7.04
CA ILE A 39 10.73 -7.28 -7.98
C ILE A 39 11.16 -6.99 -9.42
N LEU A 40 11.55 -5.75 -9.75
CA LEU A 40 12.12 -5.43 -11.06
C LEU A 40 13.34 -6.29 -11.40
N LYS A 41 14.22 -6.57 -10.42
CA LYS A 41 15.35 -7.48 -10.60
C LYS A 41 14.91 -8.91 -10.94
N LEU A 42 13.89 -9.44 -10.27
CA LEU A 42 13.34 -10.77 -10.57
C LEU A 42 12.67 -10.82 -11.94
N MET A 43 12.09 -9.71 -12.40
CA MET A 43 11.51 -9.57 -13.74
C MET A 43 12.57 -9.33 -14.84
N GLY A 44 13.85 -9.17 -14.50
CA GLY A 44 14.89 -8.81 -15.48
C GLY A 44 14.79 -7.36 -16.00
N ARG A 45 14.09 -6.48 -15.28
CA ARG A 45 13.79 -5.08 -15.66
C ARG A 45 14.58 -4.04 -14.85
N VAL A 46 15.81 -4.38 -14.44
CA VAL A 46 16.67 -3.47 -13.67
C VAL A 46 16.97 -2.21 -14.49
N ASP A 47 16.82 -1.03 -13.86
CA ASP A 47 17.08 0.29 -14.46
C ASP A 47 16.27 0.62 -15.74
N GLN A 48 15.20 -0.13 -16.01
CA GLN A 48 14.28 0.15 -17.12
C GLN A 48 13.14 1.05 -16.64
N PRO A 49 12.96 2.26 -17.23
CA PRO A 49 11.83 3.11 -16.88
C PRO A 49 10.53 2.48 -17.39
N VAL A 50 9.45 2.67 -16.62
CA VAL A 50 8.09 2.29 -17.03
C VAL A 50 7.57 3.32 -18.02
N LYS A 51 7.27 2.89 -19.25
CA LYS A 51 6.85 3.80 -20.34
C LYS A 51 5.37 3.71 -20.67
N THR A 52 4.78 2.53 -20.54
CA THR A 52 3.39 2.28 -20.92
C THR A 52 2.58 1.78 -19.73
N PHE A 53 1.25 1.91 -19.83
CA PHE A 53 0.37 1.39 -18.80
C PHE A 53 0.41 -0.14 -18.72
N ASP A 54 0.58 -0.83 -19.85
CA ASP A 54 0.72 -2.30 -19.88
C ASP A 54 1.97 -2.76 -19.10
N GLU A 55 3.10 -2.07 -19.25
CA GLU A 55 4.30 -2.37 -18.49
C GLU A 55 4.09 -2.17 -16.98
N LEU A 56 3.36 -1.13 -16.59
CA LEU A 56 3.01 -0.87 -15.19
C LEU A 56 2.10 -1.98 -14.65
N ARG A 57 1.09 -2.38 -15.43
CA ARG A 57 0.16 -3.46 -15.09
C ARG A 57 0.92 -4.75 -14.81
N GLU A 58 1.83 -5.16 -15.70
CA GLU A 58 2.63 -6.38 -15.54
C GLU A 58 3.50 -6.36 -14.28
N ILE A 59 4.05 -5.20 -13.93
CA ILE A 59 4.82 -5.03 -12.70
C ILE A 59 3.90 -5.20 -11.49
N ILE A 60 2.75 -4.52 -11.47
CA ILE A 60 1.79 -4.61 -10.37
C ILE A 60 1.29 -6.06 -10.21
N ASP A 61 0.92 -6.74 -11.29
CA ASP A 61 0.51 -8.15 -11.26
C ASP A 61 1.61 -9.04 -10.66
N SER A 62 2.87 -8.80 -11.04
CA SER A 62 4.02 -9.53 -10.51
C SER A 62 4.23 -9.26 -9.03
N VAL A 63 4.08 -8.01 -8.59
CA VAL A 63 4.14 -7.62 -7.18
C VAL A 63 3.12 -8.43 -6.39
N TYR A 64 1.85 -8.37 -6.78
CA TYR A 64 0.78 -9.09 -6.10
C TYR A 64 0.99 -10.60 -6.11
N ARG A 65 1.45 -11.19 -7.23
CA ARG A 65 1.75 -12.63 -7.28
C ARG A 65 2.85 -13.06 -6.31
N LEU A 66 3.85 -12.21 -6.06
CA LEU A 66 5.01 -12.55 -5.23
C LEU A 66 4.76 -12.31 -3.73
N ILE A 67 4.05 -11.25 -3.38
CA ILE A 67 3.95 -10.79 -1.99
C ILE A 67 2.60 -11.03 -1.34
N LEU A 68 1.55 -11.32 -2.12
CA LEU A 68 0.22 -11.53 -1.58
C LEU A 68 0.07 -12.99 -1.16
N PRO A 69 0.11 -13.31 0.14
CA PRO A 69 -0.25 -14.64 0.58
C PRO A 69 -1.74 -14.89 0.34
N GLU A 70 -2.09 -16.15 0.06
CA GLU A 70 -3.44 -16.58 -0.32
C GLU A 70 -4.54 -16.17 0.67
N PHE A 71 -4.20 -16.05 1.96
CA PHE A 71 -5.16 -15.68 3.01
C PHE A 71 -5.49 -14.17 3.07
N MET A 72 -4.76 -13.31 2.35
CA MET A 72 -5.08 -11.89 2.30
C MET A 72 -6.20 -11.62 1.30
N LYS A 73 -7.36 -11.18 1.81
CA LYS A 73 -8.55 -10.79 1.04
C LYS A 73 -8.42 -9.42 0.37
N ILE A 74 -7.31 -9.20 -0.32
CA ILE A 74 -7.10 -8.00 -1.15
C ILE A 74 -7.78 -8.22 -2.50
N HIS A 75 -8.47 -7.20 -2.98
CA HIS A 75 -8.89 -7.13 -4.37
C HIS A 75 -8.10 -6.03 -5.08
N TYR A 76 -7.76 -6.28 -6.33
CA TYR A 76 -7.22 -5.26 -7.22
C TYR A 76 -7.60 -5.55 -8.66
N GLY A 77 -7.47 -4.55 -9.52
CA GLY A 77 -7.69 -4.69 -10.94
C GLY A 77 -7.44 -3.40 -11.71
N PHE A 78 -7.70 -3.45 -13.01
CA PHE A 78 -7.48 -2.35 -13.94
C PHE A 78 -8.79 -2.08 -14.67
N PRO A 79 -9.73 -1.33 -14.04
CA PRO A 79 -11.08 -1.19 -14.57
C PRO A 79 -11.13 -0.46 -15.92
N GLU A 80 -10.14 0.39 -16.18
CA GLU A 80 -10.01 1.22 -17.38
C GLU A 80 -8.51 1.41 -17.71
N ASN A 81 -8.21 1.91 -18.91
CA ASN A 81 -6.84 2.31 -19.24
C ASN A 81 -6.35 3.38 -18.26
N ASN A 82 -5.08 3.30 -17.84
CA ASN A 82 -4.49 4.23 -16.88
C ASN A 82 -5.16 4.25 -15.49
N VAL A 83 -5.94 3.23 -15.11
CA VAL A 83 -6.51 3.13 -13.76
C VAL A 83 -6.10 1.82 -13.10
N PHE A 84 -5.40 1.92 -11.96
CA PHE A 84 -5.17 0.81 -11.04
C PHE A 84 -6.10 0.97 -9.83
N ARG A 85 -6.99 0.01 -9.62
CA ARG A 85 -7.89 -0.04 -8.46
C ARG A 85 -7.42 -1.09 -7.49
N GLY A 86 -7.29 -0.73 -6.22
CA GLY A 86 -6.94 -1.65 -5.14
C GLY A 86 -7.76 -1.40 -3.89
N GLY A 87 -7.97 -2.43 -3.08
CA GLY A 87 -8.82 -2.31 -1.91
C GLY A 87 -8.92 -3.55 -1.05
N PHE A 88 -9.79 -3.46 -0.05
CA PHE A 88 -10.15 -4.55 0.84
C PHE A 88 -11.64 -4.53 1.11
N HIS A 89 -12.24 -5.72 1.12
CA HIS A 89 -13.52 -5.94 1.82
C HIS A 89 -13.28 -6.26 3.31
N GLU A 90 -12.18 -6.95 3.63
CA GLU A 90 -11.76 -7.28 5.00
C GLU A 90 -10.29 -6.90 5.17
N CYS A 91 -10.03 -5.75 5.79
CA CYS A 91 -8.67 -5.20 5.88
C CYS A 91 -7.96 -5.70 7.15
N PHE A 92 -6.93 -6.52 6.97
CA PHE A 92 -6.17 -7.06 8.10
C PHE A 92 -5.53 -6.00 9.00
N ALA A 93 -5.11 -4.87 8.43
CA ALA A 93 -4.45 -3.82 9.18
C ALA A 93 -5.46 -3.12 10.09
N TYR A 94 -6.65 -2.83 9.55
CA TYR A 94 -7.78 -2.31 10.32
C TYR A 94 -8.20 -3.28 11.43
N GLU A 95 -8.39 -4.56 11.11
CA GLU A 95 -8.74 -5.58 12.12
C GLU A 95 -7.66 -5.73 13.19
N GLY A 96 -6.38 -5.62 12.80
CA GLY A 96 -5.25 -5.60 13.71
C GLY A 96 -5.34 -4.44 14.70
N VAL A 97 -5.45 -3.20 14.22
CA VAL A 97 -5.48 -2.02 15.09
C VAL A 97 -6.78 -1.89 15.89
N LYS A 98 -7.90 -2.37 15.35
CA LYS A 98 -9.20 -2.41 16.04
C LYS A 98 -9.15 -3.27 17.30
N LYS A 99 -8.49 -4.44 17.26
CA LYS A 99 -8.33 -5.33 18.42
C LYS A 99 -7.59 -4.70 19.59
N PHE A 100 -6.79 -3.68 19.34
CA PHE A 100 -6.04 -2.92 20.34
C PHE A 100 -6.63 -1.53 20.61
N ALA A 101 -7.87 -1.26 20.16
CA ALA A 101 -8.55 0.03 20.31
C ALA A 101 -7.76 1.23 19.71
N MET A 102 -7.02 1.00 18.62
CA MET A 102 -6.19 2.03 17.95
C MET A 102 -6.78 2.50 16.61
N ALA A 103 -8.00 2.09 16.26
CA ALA A 103 -8.59 2.36 14.95
C ALA A 103 -8.72 3.86 14.66
N ASP A 104 -9.10 4.68 15.65
CA ASP A 104 -9.35 6.11 15.47
C ASP A 104 -8.09 6.95 15.26
N ILE A 105 -6.94 6.42 15.67
CA ILE A 105 -5.64 7.11 15.61
C ILE A 105 -4.71 6.53 14.55
N TYR A 106 -5.09 5.42 13.92
CA TYR A 106 -4.27 4.74 12.92
C TYR A 106 -4.30 5.43 11.56
N GLN A 107 -3.13 5.63 10.96
CA GLN A 107 -2.96 6.06 9.57
C GLN A 107 -2.45 4.91 8.70
N CYS A 108 -3.13 4.70 7.57
CA CYS A 108 -2.92 3.53 6.72
C CYS A 108 -1.51 3.41 6.16
N GLY A 109 -0.77 2.39 6.61
CA GLY A 109 0.54 2.05 6.06
C GLY A 109 0.46 1.35 4.69
N ILE A 110 -0.63 0.64 4.40
CA ILE A 110 -0.75 -0.11 3.14
C ILE A 110 -0.73 0.83 1.93
N VAL A 111 -1.46 1.95 1.99
CA VAL A 111 -1.46 2.94 0.91
C VAL A 111 -0.09 3.59 0.76
N VAL A 112 0.62 3.82 1.86
CA VAL A 112 2.02 4.30 1.81
C VAL A 112 2.91 3.29 1.09
N ARG A 113 2.69 1.98 1.27
CA ARG A 113 3.44 0.93 0.56
C ARG A 113 3.20 1.01 -0.95
N ILE A 114 1.94 1.12 -1.38
CA ILE A 114 1.60 1.25 -2.81
C ILE A 114 2.24 2.50 -3.41
N LYS A 115 2.08 3.66 -2.74
CA LYS A 115 2.71 4.91 -3.16
C LYS A 115 4.21 4.78 -3.26
N GLY A 116 4.86 4.07 -2.33
CA GLY A 116 6.30 3.85 -2.37
C GLY A 116 6.75 2.98 -3.54
N TRP A 117 5.96 1.98 -3.96
CA TRP A 117 6.23 1.27 -5.21
C TRP A 117 6.14 2.20 -6.42
N LEU A 118 5.03 2.93 -6.56
CA LEU A 118 4.81 3.83 -7.70
C LEU A 118 5.89 4.93 -7.78
N ASN A 119 6.24 5.53 -6.64
CA ASN A 119 7.33 6.49 -6.54
C ASN A 119 8.68 5.85 -6.91
N GLY A 120 8.92 4.60 -6.47
CA GLY A 120 10.13 3.86 -6.80
C GLY A 120 10.24 3.46 -8.28
N LEU A 121 9.10 3.33 -8.98
CA LEU A 121 9.02 3.17 -10.44
C LEU A 121 9.17 4.49 -11.20
N GLY A 122 9.10 5.63 -10.50
CA GLY A 122 9.13 6.96 -11.12
C GLY A 122 7.86 7.32 -11.90
N VAL A 123 6.75 6.60 -11.69
CA VAL A 123 5.48 6.89 -12.37
C VAL A 123 4.70 7.97 -11.62
N LYS A 124 4.17 8.93 -12.37
CA LYS A 124 3.27 9.96 -11.82
C LYS A 124 1.86 9.39 -11.72
N TYR A 125 1.16 9.74 -10.64
CA TYR A 125 -0.21 9.31 -10.42
C TYR A 125 -1.02 10.33 -9.64
N GLU A 126 -2.33 10.26 -9.81
CA GLU A 126 -3.33 10.86 -8.92
C GLU A 126 -4.00 9.74 -8.11
N MET A 127 -4.36 10.02 -6.86
CA MET A 127 -5.01 9.04 -5.98
C MET A 127 -6.41 9.51 -5.60
N VAL A 128 -7.41 8.66 -5.79
CA VAL A 128 -8.81 8.96 -5.46
C VAL A 128 -9.42 7.82 -4.64
N PRO A 129 -10.06 8.07 -3.49
CA PRO A 129 -10.15 9.38 -2.82
C PRO A 129 -8.82 9.76 -2.17
N GLU A 130 -8.58 11.06 -2.02
CA GLU A 130 -7.58 11.54 -1.06
C GLU A 130 -8.12 11.38 0.36
N PHE A 131 -7.30 10.84 1.28
CA PHE A 131 -7.70 10.66 2.66
C PHE A 131 -6.50 10.63 3.61
N THR A 132 -6.79 10.86 4.89
CA THR A 132 -5.89 10.59 6.01
C THR A 132 -6.57 9.60 6.94
N GLY A 133 -5.82 8.73 7.60
CA GLY A 133 -6.40 7.72 8.51
C GLY A 133 -6.65 6.39 7.81
N CYS A 134 -7.88 5.87 7.91
CA CYS A 134 -8.24 4.52 7.46
C CYS A 134 -9.65 4.49 6.84
N LEU A 135 -9.72 4.36 5.50
CA LEU A 135 -11.00 4.26 4.78
C LEU A 135 -11.90 3.13 5.31
N MET A 136 -11.32 2.00 5.73
CA MET A 136 -12.11 0.90 6.29
C MET A 136 -12.82 1.30 7.59
N ARG A 137 -12.18 2.09 8.46
CA ARG A 137 -12.82 2.67 9.65
C ARG A 137 -13.91 3.65 9.24
N ASP A 138 -13.58 4.55 8.31
CA ASP A 138 -14.42 5.71 7.99
C ASP A 138 -15.65 5.33 7.14
N GLN A 139 -15.55 4.31 6.30
CA GLN A 139 -16.58 3.99 5.29
C GLN A 139 -17.03 2.52 5.33
N GLY A 140 -16.41 1.66 6.15
CA GLY A 140 -16.68 0.22 6.16
C GLY A 140 -16.19 -0.52 4.89
N LYS A 141 -15.50 0.19 3.98
CA LYS A 141 -14.86 -0.36 2.79
C LYS A 141 -13.58 0.42 2.47
N CYS A 142 -12.63 -0.23 1.81
CA CYS A 142 -11.42 0.43 1.32
C CYS A 142 -11.32 0.18 -0.18
N GLU A 143 -11.44 1.24 -0.98
CA GLU A 143 -11.25 1.20 -2.43
C GLU A 143 -10.56 2.48 -2.86
N ILE A 144 -9.49 2.34 -3.64
CA ILE A 144 -8.63 3.44 -4.05
C ILE A 144 -8.27 3.24 -5.52
N ASP A 145 -8.43 4.30 -6.29
CA ASP A 145 -7.95 4.41 -7.66
C ASP A 145 -6.64 5.19 -7.68
N PHE A 146 -5.65 4.63 -8.36
CA PHE A 146 -4.47 5.33 -8.83
C PHE A 146 -4.64 5.55 -10.33
N ARG A 147 -4.66 6.83 -10.73
CA ARG A 147 -4.83 7.25 -12.13
C ARG A 147 -3.49 7.71 -12.69
N PHE A 148 -3.13 7.21 -13.86
CA PHE A 148 -1.86 7.48 -14.51
C PHE A 148 -2.05 8.28 -15.80
N ASN A 149 -0.94 8.73 -16.37
CA ASN A 149 -0.88 9.31 -17.71
C ASN A 149 0.31 8.67 -18.45
N LEU A 150 0.15 7.40 -18.78
CA LEU A 150 1.10 6.59 -19.56
C LEU A 150 0.49 6.26 -20.91
N ASP A 151 1.36 6.07 -21.91
CA ASP A 151 0.96 5.63 -23.26
C ASP A 151 0.40 4.19 -23.25
#